data_AF-A0A9D5SFR7-F1
#
_entry.id   AF-A0A9D5SFR7-F1
#
_cell.length_a   1.000
_cell.length_b   1.000
_cell.length_c   1.000
_cell.angle_alpha   90.00
_cell.angle_beta   90.00
_cell.angle_gamma   90.00
#
_symmetry.space_group_name_H-M   'P 1'
#
loop_
_entity.id
_entity.type
_entity.pdbx_description
1 polymer ?
#
loop_
_entity_poly.entity_id
_entity_poly.type
_entity_poly.pdbx_seq_one_letter_code
_entity_poly.pdbx_strand_id
1 'polypeptide(L)'
;MLITLAQALKEKNRLVGEISNLWNLVRRENACWENRTRSIDVNETMQTINEYTQKLIELKTKIGKANAGNLENMYALEEYKSQISKYGNIDTDEEVRYLGENEDRTLSKTCIIKTSEVLKLQKSLQIKCNQLQDALDEYNATHKIEFDTPLK
;
A
#
# COMPACT_ATOMS: atom_id res chain seq x y z
N MET A 1 -15.53 2.64 -21.01
CA MET A 1 -14.46 2.04 -21.83
C MET A 1 -13.98 0.75 -21.17
N LEU A 2 -13.40 -0.19 -21.93
CA LEU A 2 -12.82 -1.41 -21.35
C LEU A 2 -11.34 -1.16 -21.05
N ILE A 3 -10.94 -1.26 -19.78
CA ILE A 3 -9.56 -1.01 -19.31
C ILE A 3 -9.03 -2.21 -18.52
N THR A 4 -7.71 -2.41 -18.48
CA THR A 4 -7.10 -3.45 -17.65
C THR A 4 -7.19 -3.09 -16.17
N LEU A 5 -7.08 -4.07 -15.26
CA LEU A 5 -7.01 -3.80 -13.82
C LEU A 5 -5.78 -2.96 -13.45
N ALA A 6 -4.65 -3.16 -14.12
CA ALA A 6 -3.48 -2.30 -13.95
C ALA A 6 -3.80 -0.84 -14.29
N GLN A 7 -4.54 -0.59 -15.38
CA GLN A 7 -5.00 0.75 -15.74
C GLN A 7 -6.03 1.28 -14.72
N ALA A 8 -6.96 0.44 -14.27
CA ALA A 8 -7.96 0.80 -13.26
C ALA A 8 -7.32 1.20 -11.92
N LEU A 9 -6.28 0.50 -11.48
CA LEU A 9 -5.53 0.82 -10.26
C LEU A 9 -4.80 2.16 -10.38
N LYS A 10 -4.19 2.45 -11.54
CA LYS A 10 -3.59 3.75 -11.83
C LYS A 10 -4.64 4.86 -11.83
N GLU A 11 -5.78 4.61 -12.47
CA GLU A 11 -6.88 5.57 -12.56
C GLU A 11 -7.50 5.88 -11.20
N LYS A 12 -7.65 4.86 -10.34
CA LYS A 12 -8.06 5.03 -8.94
C LYS A 12 -7.13 5.99 -8.22
N ASN A 13 -5.81 5.82 -8.37
CA ASN A 13 -4.84 6.70 -7.72
C ASN A 13 -4.89 8.13 -8.29
N ARG A 14 -5.06 8.28 -9.62
CA ARG A 14 -5.25 9.58 -10.28
C ARG A 14 -6.49 10.31 -9.74
N LEU A 15 -7.61 9.59 -9.63
CA LEU A 15 -8.88 10.14 -9.14
C LEU A 15 -8.80 10.53 -7.65
N VAL A 16 -8.13 9.74 -6.81
CA VAL A 16 -7.86 10.10 -5.41
C VAL A 16 -7.02 11.37 -5.31
N GLY A 17 -5.98 11.48 -6.13
CA GLY A 17 -5.14 12.67 -6.20
C GLY A 17 -5.94 13.91 -6.62
N GLU A 18 -6.76 13.80 -7.64
CA GLU A 18 -7.55 14.92 -8.15
C GLU A 18 -8.62 15.38 -7.15
N ILE A 19 -9.34 14.44 -6.52
CA ILE A 19 -10.28 14.78 -5.44
C ILE A 19 -9.57 15.55 -4.32
N SER A 20 -8.37 15.11 -3.93
CA SER A 20 -7.55 15.82 -2.92
C SER A 20 -7.19 17.24 -3.36
N ASN A 21 -6.79 17.42 -4.63
CA ASN A 21 -6.50 18.74 -5.19
C ASN A 21 -7.72 19.67 -5.14
N LEU A 22 -8.89 19.20 -5.60
CA LEU A 22 -10.13 19.97 -5.57
C LEU A 22 -10.52 20.36 -4.14
N TRP A 23 -10.39 19.46 -3.17
CA TRP A 23 -10.61 19.78 -1.74
C TRP A 23 -9.67 20.87 -1.24
N ASN A 24 -8.39 20.85 -1.65
CA ASN A 24 -7.44 21.89 -1.29
C ASN A 24 -7.81 23.25 -1.90
N LEU A 25 -8.33 23.27 -3.14
CA LEU A 25 -8.85 24.48 -3.79
C LEU A 25 -10.05 25.04 -3.03
N VAL A 26 -11.05 24.21 -2.73
CA VAL A 26 -12.22 24.60 -1.93
C VAL A 26 -11.79 25.16 -0.58
N ARG A 27 -10.91 24.45 0.15
CA ARG A 27 -10.41 24.91 1.44
C ARG A 27 -9.78 26.31 1.37
N ARG A 28 -9.03 26.60 0.30
CA ARG A 28 -8.35 27.88 0.11
C ARG A 28 -9.30 29.02 -0.31
N GLU A 29 -10.28 28.72 -1.16
CA GLU A 29 -11.08 29.76 -1.85
C GLU A 29 -12.50 29.93 -1.28
N ASN A 30 -12.95 29.04 -0.38
CA ASN A 30 -14.27 29.11 0.26
C ASN A 30 -14.49 30.44 1.01
N ALA A 31 -13.49 30.84 1.80
CA ALA A 31 -13.51 32.10 2.54
C ALA A 31 -12.47 33.07 1.97
N CYS A 32 -12.91 34.27 1.55
CA CYS A 32 -12.01 35.34 1.12
C CYS A 32 -12.55 36.71 1.56
N TRP A 33 -11.66 37.70 1.65
CA TRP A 33 -12.02 39.10 1.86
C TRP A 33 -12.89 39.60 0.70
N GLU A 34 -13.83 40.51 0.98
CA GLU A 34 -14.79 41.03 -0.01
C GLU A 34 -14.12 41.67 -1.23
N ASN A 35 -12.92 42.23 -1.05
CA ASN A 35 -12.14 42.86 -2.11
C ASN A 35 -11.24 41.88 -2.89
N ARG A 36 -11.24 40.58 -2.57
CA ARG A 36 -10.45 39.56 -3.26
C ARG A 36 -11.34 38.73 -4.19
N THR A 37 -11.01 38.72 -5.47
CA THR A 37 -11.63 37.82 -6.45
C THR A 37 -11.15 36.38 -6.23
N ARG A 38 -12.08 35.43 -6.22
CA ARG A 38 -11.77 33.99 -6.13
C ARG A 38 -11.17 33.49 -7.43
N SER A 39 -10.27 32.52 -7.33
CA SER A 39 -9.66 31.89 -8.51
C SER A 39 -10.52 30.79 -9.15
N ILE A 40 -11.54 30.31 -8.43
CA ILE A 40 -12.46 29.24 -8.86
C ILE A 40 -13.89 29.53 -8.39
N ASP A 41 -14.86 28.88 -9.03
CA ASP A 41 -16.20 28.72 -8.46
C ASP A 41 -16.19 27.56 -7.44
N VAL A 42 -16.42 27.90 -6.17
CA VAL A 42 -16.37 26.94 -5.06
C VAL A 42 -17.54 25.96 -5.12
N ASN A 43 -18.73 26.38 -5.56
CA ASN A 43 -19.90 25.53 -5.63
C ASN A 43 -19.78 24.50 -6.77
N GLU A 44 -19.34 24.93 -7.94
CA GLU A 44 -19.07 24.02 -9.07
C GLU A 44 -17.95 23.03 -8.73
N THR A 45 -16.91 23.49 -8.02
CA THR A 45 -15.83 22.62 -7.56
C THR A 45 -16.33 21.57 -6.58
N MET A 46 -17.23 21.93 -5.66
CA MET A 46 -17.87 20.99 -4.73
C MET A 46 -18.75 19.96 -5.45
N GLN A 47 -19.47 20.35 -6.51
CA GLN A 47 -20.24 19.42 -7.34
C GLN A 47 -19.30 18.41 -8.03
N THR A 48 -18.22 18.89 -8.65
CA THR A 48 -17.19 18.04 -9.28
C THR A 48 -16.60 17.04 -8.28
N ILE A 49 -16.30 17.46 -7.05
CA ILE A 49 -15.80 16.56 -5.99
C ILE A 49 -16.79 15.42 -5.73
N ASN A 50 -18.08 15.73 -5.61
CA ASN A 50 -19.11 14.72 -5.35
C ASN A 50 -19.22 13.72 -6.51
N GLU A 51 -19.21 14.21 -7.75
CA GLU A 51 -19.23 13.37 -8.95
C GLU A 51 -18.01 12.44 -9.00
N TYR A 52 -16.81 12.98 -8.77
CA TYR A 52 -15.57 12.20 -8.78
C TYR A 52 -15.54 11.19 -7.65
N THR A 53 -16.12 11.53 -6.48
CA THR A 53 -16.27 10.60 -5.36
C THR A 53 -17.18 9.43 -5.72
N GLN A 54 -18.31 9.67 -6.40
CA GLN A 54 -19.17 8.59 -6.87
C GLN A 54 -18.46 7.69 -7.88
N LYS A 55 -17.70 8.28 -8.81
CA LYS A 55 -16.86 7.52 -9.76
C LYS A 55 -15.77 6.71 -9.07
N LEU A 56 -15.19 7.23 -8.00
CA LEU A 56 -14.20 6.49 -7.21
C LEU A 56 -14.83 5.28 -6.49
N ILE A 57 -16.05 5.43 -5.97
CA ILE A 57 -16.80 4.32 -5.36
C ILE A 57 -17.11 3.24 -6.40
N GLU A 58 -17.60 3.64 -7.57
CA GLU A 58 -17.85 2.75 -8.71
C GLU A 58 -16.59 1.96 -9.09
N LEU A 59 -15.47 2.66 -9.27
CA LEU A 59 -14.19 2.07 -9.65
C LEU A 59 -13.67 1.08 -8.58
N LYS A 60 -13.68 1.46 -7.30
CA LYS A 60 -13.27 0.58 -6.19
C LYS A 60 -14.09 -0.69 -6.15
N THR A 61 -15.40 -0.58 -6.36
CA THR A 61 -16.32 -1.73 -6.37
C THR A 61 -15.99 -2.68 -7.53
N LYS A 62 -15.74 -2.13 -8.72
CA LYS A 62 -15.39 -2.94 -9.90
C LYS A 62 -14.03 -3.63 -9.75
N ILE A 63 -13.02 -2.92 -9.25
CA ILE A 63 -11.71 -3.50 -8.94
C ILE A 63 -11.86 -4.63 -7.91
N GLY A 64 -12.62 -4.40 -6.82
CA GLY A 64 -12.83 -5.41 -5.79
C GLY A 64 -13.48 -6.69 -6.34
N LYS A 65 -14.51 -6.54 -7.18
CA LYS A 65 -15.17 -7.69 -7.84
C LYS A 65 -14.24 -8.44 -8.79
N ALA A 66 -13.43 -7.71 -9.55
CA ALA A 66 -12.48 -8.32 -10.47
C ALA A 66 -11.32 -9.01 -9.75
N ASN A 67 -10.90 -8.50 -8.59
CA ASN A 67 -9.86 -9.12 -7.76
C ASN A 67 -10.34 -10.38 -7.01
N ALA A 68 -11.65 -10.68 -7.01
CA ALA A 68 -12.21 -11.81 -6.26
C ALA A 68 -11.52 -13.15 -6.60
N GLY A 69 -11.12 -13.34 -7.86
CA GLY A 69 -10.42 -14.54 -8.32
C GLY A 69 -8.95 -14.66 -7.89
N ASN A 70 -8.39 -13.64 -7.25
CA ASN A 70 -6.97 -13.56 -6.89
C ASN A 70 -6.73 -13.12 -5.43
N LEU A 71 -7.79 -13.10 -4.61
CA LEU A 71 -7.72 -12.64 -3.21
C LEU A 71 -6.74 -13.45 -2.37
N GLU A 72 -6.70 -14.77 -2.56
CA GLU A 72 -5.79 -15.65 -1.82
C GLU A 72 -4.33 -15.25 -2.03
N ASN A 73 -3.91 -14.97 -3.27
CA ASN A 73 -2.55 -14.53 -3.56
C ASN A 73 -2.24 -13.15 -2.99
N MET A 74 -3.23 -12.24 -2.96
CA MET A 74 -3.07 -10.93 -2.31
C MET A 74 -2.84 -11.09 -0.80
N TYR A 75 -3.67 -11.88 -0.13
CA TYR A 75 -3.54 -12.13 1.31
C TYR A 75 -2.26 -12.91 1.64
N ALA A 76 -1.91 -13.92 0.86
CA ALA A 76 -0.67 -14.66 1.03
C ALA A 76 0.55 -13.74 0.91
N LEU A 77 0.54 -12.79 -0.04
CA LEU A 77 1.61 -11.81 -0.19
C LEU A 77 1.73 -10.90 1.04
N GLU A 78 0.60 -10.41 1.57
CA GLU A 78 0.56 -9.59 2.79
C GLU A 78 1.10 -10.35 4.00
N GLU A 79 0.66 -11.59 4.19
CA GLU A 79 1.11 -12.44 5.30
C GLU A 79 2.59 -12.82 5.19
N TYR A 80 3.11 -13.11 4.00
CA TYR A 80 4.53 -13.38 3.82
C TYR A 80 5.39 -12.13 4.04
N LYS A 81 4.95 -10.94 3.62
CA LYS A 81 5.63 -9.67 3.94
C LYS A 81 5.64 -9.42 5.45
N SER A 82 4.52 -9.66 6.12
CA SER A 82 4.40 -9.58 7.59
C SER A 82 5.36 -10.55 8.28
N GLN A 83 5.46 -11.80 7.83
CA GLN A 83 6.40 -12.77 8.35
C GLN A 83 7.86 -12.35 8.15
N ILE A 84 8.24 -11.86 6.95
CA ILE A 84 9.61 -11.36 6.68
C ILE A 84 9.99 -10.26 7.67
N SER A 85 9.08 -9.32 7.93
CA SER A 85 9.29 -8.25 8.91
C SER A 85 9.47 -8.80 10.32
N LYS A 86 8.61 -9.74 10.75
CA LYS A 86 8.73 -10.40 12.06
C LYS A 86 10.04 -11.15 12.23
N TYR A 87 10.50 -11.88 11.20
CA TYR A 87 11.80 -12.54 11.21
C TYR A 87 12.94 -11.53 11.36
N GLY A 88 12.86 -10.36 10.72
CA GLY A 88 13.87 -9.31 10.84
C GLY A 88 13.96 -8.68 12.23
N ASN A 89 12.94 -8.87 13.07
CA ASN A 89 12.91 -8.37 14.45
C ASN A 89 13.35 -9.43 15.48
N ILE A 90 13.75 -10.63 15.06
CA ILE A 90 14.27 -11.66 15.97
C ILE A 90 15.69 -11.25 16.39
N ASP A 91 15.89 -11.09 17.69
CA ASP A 91 17.22 -10.90 18.27
C ASP A 91 18.06 -12.18 18.08
N THR A 92 19.19 -12.04 17.40
CA THR A 92 20.13 -13.13 17.12
C THR A 92 21.52 -12.86 17.69
N ASP A 93 21.65 -11.88 18.58
CA ASP A 93 22.93 -11.52 19.17
C ASP A 93 23.30 -12.50 20.28
N GLU A 94 24.40 -13.21 20.08
CA GLU A 94 25.05 -14.04 21.08
C GLU A 94 26.18 -13.24 21.76
N GLU A 95 26.19 -13.20 23.09
CA GLU A 95 27.20 -12.48 23.86
C GLU A 95 27.63 -13.27 25.09
N VAL A 96 28.89 -13.14 25.49
CA VAL A 96 29.38 -13.63 26.78
C VAL A 96 29.84 -12.42 27.59
N ARG A 97 29.28 -12.24 28.78
CA ARG A 97 29.67 -11.18 29.71
C ARG A 97 30.38 -11.77 30.91
N TYR A 98 31.49 -11.15 31.29
CA TYR A 98 32.20 -11.43 32.52
C TYR A 98 31.71 -10.48 33.62
N LEU A 99 31.49 -11.02 34.82
CA LEU A 99 30.98 -10.30 35.98
C LEU A 99 31.96 -10.43 37.16
N GLY A 100 32.13 -9.35 37.93
CA GLY A 100 33.04 -9.25 39.07
C GLY A 100 34.34 -8.52 38.73
N GLU A 101 35.00 -7.92 39.74
CA GLU A 101 36.31 -7.23 39.59
C GLU A 101 37.41 -8.16 39.07
N ASN A 102 37.26 -9.47 39.28
CA ASN A 102 38.17 -10.54 38.85
C ASN A 102 37.60 -11.41 37.71
N GLU A 103 36.49 -11.02 37.08
CA GLU A 103 35.83 -11.78 35.99
C GLU A 103 35.47 -13.25 36.34
N ASP A 104 35.24 -13.55 37.62
CA ASP A 104 35.07 -14.90 38.15
C ASP A 104 33.72 -15.56 37.80
N ARG A 105 32.80 -14.82 37.19
CA ARG A 105 31.48 -15.33 36.74
C ARG A 105 31.21 -14.93 35.30
N THR A 106 30.64 -15.87 34.52
CA THR A 106 30.22 -15.61 33.13
C THR A 106 28.71 -15.73 32.97
N LEU A 107 28.14 -14.83 32.17
CA LEU A 107 26.78 -14.94 31.63
C LEU A 107 26.87 -15.07 30.12
N SER A 108 26.29 -16.14 29.57
CA SER A 108 26.25 -16.37 28.13
C SER A 108 24.83 -16.25 27.61
N LYS A 109 24.62 -15.37 26.64
CA LYS A 109 23.42 -15.25 25.83
C LYS A 109 23.63 -16.09 24.57
N THR A 110 22.76 -17.07 24.34
CA THR A 110 22.78 -17.92 23.15
C THR A 110 21.45 -17.84 22.43
N CYS A 111 21.47 -17.99 21.11
CA CYS A 111 20.28 -17.90 20.28
C CYS A 111 19.91 -19.27 19.74
N ILE A 112 18.65 -19.66 19.88
CA ILE A 112 18.13 -20.92 19.30
C ILE A 112 18.06 -20.79 17.78
N ILE A 113 17.53 -19.67 17.31
CA ILE A 113 17.46 -19.36 15.88
C ILE A 113 18.63 -18.44 15.56
N LYS A 114 19.51 -18.89 14.66
CA LYS A 114 20.71 -18.13 14.31
C LYS A 114 20.41 -17.09 13.25
N THR A 115 21.22 -16.04 13.18
CA THR A 115 21.13 -15.01 12.12
C THR A 115 21.10 -15.63 10.72
N SER A 116 21.91 -16.66 10.48
CA SER A 116 21.97 -17.34 9.18
C SER A 116 20.68 -18.08 8.82
N GLU A 117 19.93 -18.57 9.81
CA GLU A 117 18.63 -19.24 9.60
C GLU A 117 17.55 -18.20 9.32
N VAL A 118 17.52 -17.11 10.10
CA VAL A 118 16.63 -15.96 9.85
C VAL A 118 16.78 -15.46 8.42
N LEU A 119 18.01 -15.22 7.96
CA LEU A 119 18.28 -14.74 6.60
C LEU A 119 17.83 -15.73 5.53
N LYS A 120 18.01 -17.04 5.75
CA LYS A 120 17.52 -18.08 4.83
C LYS A 120 16.00 -18.11 4.74
N LEU A 121 15.31 -18.03 5.89
CA LEU A 121 13.85 -17.99 5.96
C LEU A 121 13.31 -16.74 5.25
N GLN A 122 13.87 -15.57 5.55
CA GLN A 122 13.51 -14.32 4.87
C GLN A 122 13.71 -14.41 3.36
N LYS A 123 14.86 -14.93 2.90
CA LYS A 123 15.13 -15.10 1.46
C LYS A 123 14.11 -16.05 0.80
N SER A 124 13.78 -17.16 1.45
CA SER A 124 12.80 -18.11 0.92
C SER A 124 11.40 -17.51 0.79
N LEU A 125 10.97 -16.73 1.78
CA LEU A 125 9.71 -16.00 1.74
C LEU A 125 9.75 -14.87 0.71
N GLN A 126 10.88 -14.19 0.56
CA GLN A 126 11.03 -13.13 -0.44
C GLN A 126 10.88 -13.68 -1.86
N ILE A 127 11.40 -14.89 -2.14
CA ILE A 127 11.20 -15.56 -3.43
C ILE A 127 9.71 -15.82 -3.67
N LYS A 128 8.99 -16.34 -2.67
CA LYS A 128 7.54 -16.55 -2.76
C LYS A 128 6.78 -15.23 -2.98
N CYS A 129 7.16 -14.17 -2.26
CA CYS A 129 6.59 -12.83 -2.44
C CYS A 129 6.79 -12.32 -3.87
N ASN A 130 7.96 -12.54 -4.47
CA ASN A 130 8.23 -12.11 -5.84
C ASN A 130 7.36 -12.88 -6.84
N GLN A 131 7.27 -14.20 -6.71
CA GLN A 131 6.41 -15.03 -7.55
C GLN A 131 4.93 -14.62 -7.46
N LEU A 132 4.45 -14.35 -6.24
CA LEU A 132 3.09 -13.86 -6.03
C LEU A 132 2.88 -12.48 -6.65
N GLN A 133 3.85 -11.57 -6.54
CA GLN A 133 3.77 -10.25 -7.18
C GLN A 133 3.70 -10.37 -8.71
N ASP A 134 4.55 -11.20 -9.31
CA ASP A 134 4.54 -11.43 -10.76
C ASP A 134 3.18 -11.98 -11.23
N ALA A 135 2.61 -12.94 -10.49
CA ALA A 135 1.29 -13.50 -10.78
C ALA A 135 0.16 -12.47 -10.61
N LEU A 136 0.22 -11.62 -9.58
CA LEU A 136 -0.73 -10.52 -9.40
C LEU A 136 -0.63 -9.50 -10.55
N ASP A 137 0.59 -9.19 -11.00
CA ASP A 137 0.81 -8.24 -12.09
C ASP A 137 0.34 -8.78 -13.43
N GLU A 138 0.60 -10.06 -13.73
CA GLU A 138 0.05 -10.74 -14.91
C GLU A 138 -1.48 -10.75 -14.89
N TYR A 139 -2.08 -11.09 -13.73
CA TYR A 139 -3.51 -11.03 -13.54
C TYR A 139 -4.06 -9.62 -13.80
N ASN A 140 -3.40 -8.60 -13.24
CA ASN A 140 -3.80 -7.21 -13.39
C ASN A 140 -3.66 -6.70 -14.84
N ALA A 141 -2.71 -7.22 -15.60
CA ALA A 141 -2.51 -6.88 -17.00
C ALA A 141 -3.56 -7.53 -17.92
N THR A 142 -4.01 -8.75 -17.58
CA THR A 142 -4.92 -9.56 -18.41
C THR A 142 -6.40 -9.31 -18.12
N HIS A 143 -6.75 -9.04 -16.87
CA HIS A 143 -8.13 -8.84 -16.46
C HIS A 143 -8.60 -7.42 -16.77
N LYS A 144 -9.83 -7.31 -17.27
CA LYS A 144 -10.40 -6.05 -17.71
C LYS A 144 -11.70 -5.73 -16.99
N ILE A 145 -11.94 -4.45 -16.79
CA ILE A 145 -13.19 -3.92 -16.25
C ILE A 145 -13.70 -2.82 -17.16
N GLU A 146 -15.02 -2.66 -17.20
CA GLU A 146 -15.63 -1.51 -17.85
C GLU A 146 -15.63 -0.34 -16.88
N PHE A 147 -14.93 0.74 -17.24
CA PHE A 147 -14.96 1.98 -16.47
C PHE A 147 -14.91 3.16 -17.42
N ASP A 148 -15.65 4.20 -17.09
CA ASP A 148 -15.62 5.46 -17.81
C ASP A 148 -15.03 6.53 -16.90
N THR A 149 -13.87 7.03 -17.29
CA THR A 149 -13.15 7.99 -16.46
C THR A 149 -13.81 9.36 -16.54
N PRO A 150 -14.05 10.02 -15.41
CA PRO A 150 -14.51 11.41 -15.41
C PRO A 150 -13.37 12.40 -15.70
N LEU A 151 -12.12 11.93 -15.69
CA LEU A 151 -10.92 12.72 -15.90
C LEU A 151 -10.50 12.61 -17.37
N LYS A 152 -10.80 13.66 -18.14
CA LYS A 152 -10.35 13.79 -19.54
C LYS A 152 -8.83 13.95 -19.64
#